data_AF-A0A4Z0EIF7-F1
#
_entry.id   AF-A0A4Z0EIF7-F1
#
_cell.length_a   1.000
_cell.length_b   1.000
_cell.length_c   1.000
_cell.angle_alpha   90.00
_cell.angle_beta   90.00
_cell.angle_gamma   90.00
#
_symmetry.space_group_name_H-M   'P 1'
#
loop_
_entity.id
_entity.type
_entity.pdbx_description
1 polymer ?
#
loop_
_entity_poly.entity_id
_entity_poly.type
_entity_poly.pdbx_seq_one_letter_code
_entity_poly.pdbx_strand_id
1 'polypeptide(L)'
;MTSPENDDDLQGETQEYWTVQQQQSNAAHISWSLEQAVFHDQEPAFARLRTDPAEYARTLVRLIGIVWVTGMSADNIVSEEQSRLERKGYSEEFQAYCDEIAASLKGANR
;
A
#
# COMPACT_ATOMS: atom_id res chain seq x y z
N MET A 1 -21.08 -45.90 -16.11
CA MET A 1 -20.43 -45.42 -14.88
C MET A 1 -19.37 -44.42 -15.30
N THR A 2 -19.79 -43.18 -15.52
CA THR A 2 -18.88 -42.04 -15.70
C THR A 2 -18.68 -41.42 -14.32
N SER A 3 -17.42 -41.25 -13.93
CA SER A 3 -17.04 -40.54 -12.71
C SER A 3 -17.70 -39.16 -12.69
N PRO A 4 -18.23 -38.68 -11.55
CA PRO A 4 -18.56 -37.28 -11.44
C PRO A 4 -17.24 -36.51 -11.43
N GLU A 5 -17.11 -35.63 -12.41
CA GLU A 5 -16.15 -34.54 -12.43
C GLU A 5 -16.31 -33.77 -11.12
N ASN A 6 -15.32 -33.85 -10.24
CA ASN A 6 -15.08 -32.79 -9.27
C ASN A 6 -14.51 -31.63 -10.09
N ASP A 7 -15.39 -30.92 -10.79
CA ASP A 7 -15.08 -29.57 -11.21
C ASP A 7 -15.16 -28.72 -9.95
N ASP A 8 -13.97 -28.28 -9.53
CA ASP A 8 -13.74 -27.34 -8.45
C ASP A 8 -14.65 -26.12 -8.60
N ASP A 9 -15.77 -26.14 -7.88
CA ASP A 9 -16.62 -25.00 -7.66
C ASP A 9 -15.88 -23.95 -6.82
N LEU A 10 -14.97 -23.21 -7.45
CA LEU A 10 -14.54 -21.87 -7.03
C LEU A 10 -15.67 -20.84 -7.29
N GLN A 11 -16.94 -21.22 -7.07
CA GLN A 11 -18.14 -20.42 -7.35
C GLN A 11 -18.37 -19.26 -6.36
N GLY A 12 -17.31 -18.60 -5.92
CA GLY A 12 -17.38 -17.43 -5.04
C GLY A 12 -16.24 -16.43 -5.21
N GLU A 13 -15.22 -16.76 -6.00
CA GLU A 13 -14.00 -15.99 -6.11
C GLU A 13 -13.98 -15.14 -7.37
N THR A 14 -14.72 -14.03 -7.36
CA THR A 14 -14.65 -13.05 -8.44
C THR A 14 -13.33 -12.28 -8.39
N GLN A 15 -12.93 -11.66 -9.51
CA GLN A 15 -11.79 -10.74 -9.52
C GLN A 15 -11.95 -9.61 -8.49
N GLU A 16 -13.18 -9.15 -8.25
CA GLU A 16 -13.51 -8.16 -7.22
C GLU A 16 -13.22 -8.70 -5.81
N TYR A 17 -13.60 -9.95 -5.52
CA TYR A 17 -13.30 -10.60 -4.25
C TYR A 17 -11.79 -10.63 -3.99
N TRP A 18 -11.00 -11.09 -4.96
CA TRP A 18 -9.54 -11.13 -4.83
C TRP A 18 -8.90 -9.75 -4.71
N THR A 19 -9.46 -8.75 -5.38
CA THR A 19 -9.01 -7.35 -5.25
C THR A 19 -9.22 -6.84 -3.82
N VAL A 20 -10.38 -7.11 -3.22
CA VAL A 20 -10.66 -6.72 -1.83
C VAL A 20 -9.74 -7.45 -0.85
N GLN A 21 -9.53 -8.76 -1.03
CA GLN A 21 -8.60 -9.54 -0.19
C GLN A 21 -7.17 -9.00 -0.29
N GLN A 22 -6.70 -8.68 -1.49
CA GLN A 22 -5.38 -8.10 -1.69
C GLN A 22 -5.27 -6.72 -1.03
N GLN A 23 -6.30 -5.86 -1.15
CA GLN A 23 -6.31 -4.54 -0.52
C GLN A 23 -6.26 -4.63 1.01
N GLN A 24 -7.00 -5.57 1.60
CA GLN A 24 -6.99 -5.84 3.04
C GLN A 24 -5.63 -6.38 3.50
N SER A 25 -5.06 -7.33 2.76
CA SER A 25 -3.72 -7.88 3.01
C SER A 25 -2.64 -6.78 2.96
N ASN A 26 -2.66 -5.94 1.92
CA ASN A 26 -1.75 -4.80 1.78
C ASN A 26 -1.90 -3.82 2.96
N ALA A 27 -3.13 -3.49 3.35
CA ALA A 27 -3.38 -2.58 4.47
C ALA A 27 -2.86 -3.14 5.81
N ALA A 28 -3.06 -4.44 6.06
CA ALA A 28 -2.55 -5.11 7.25
C ALA A 28 -1.02 -5.11 7.27
N HIS A 29 -0.38 -5.42 6.14
CA HIS A 29 1.07 -5.41 6.02
C HIS A 29 1.64 -4.00 6.27
N ILE A 30 1.11 -2.97 5.61
CA ILE A 30 1.56 -1.59 5.81
C ILE A 30 1.39 -1.16 7.27
N SER A 31 0.28 -1.54 7.91
CA SER A 31 0.03 -1.24 9.32
C SER A 31 1.11 -1.84 10.22
N TRP A 32 1.42 -3.12 10.01
CA TRP A 32 2.47 -3.81 10.76
C TRP A 32 3.85 -3.22 10.51
N SER A 33 4.24 -3.00 9.26
CA SER A 33 5.56 -2.46 8.90
C SER A 33 5.77 -1.04 9.42
N LEU A 34 4.74 -0.19 9.36
CA LEU A 34 4.81 1.16 9.94
C LEU A 34 4.91 1.10 11.47
N GLU A 35 4.17 0.19 12.13
CA GLU A 35 4.27 -0.01 13.58
C GLU A 35 5.68 -0.45 14.00
N GLN A 36 6.29 -1.40 13.27
CA GLN A 36 7.67 -1.84 13.51
C GLN A 36 8.65 -0.66 13.41
N ALA A 37 8.61 0.08 12.30
CA ALA A 37 9.51 1.23 12.09
C ALA A 37 9.32 2.33 13.14
N VAL A 38 8.07 2.62 13.54
CA VAL A 38 7.76 3.69 14.49
C VAL A 38 8.10 3.28 15.91
N PHE A 39 7.63 2.14 16.40
CA PHE A 39 7.64 1.81 17.84
C PHE A 39 8.70 0.79 18.25
N HIS A 40 9.14 -0.08 17.34
CA HIS A 40 10.05 -1.19 17.66
C HIS A 40 11.50 -0.90 17.23
N ASP A 41 11.73 -0.65 15.94
CA ASP A 41 13.06 -0.35 15.40
C ASP A 41 13.49 1.09 15.70
N GLN A 42 12.51 1.95 15.93
CA GLN A 42 12.67 3.35 16.30
C GLN A 42 13.43 4.20 15.27
N GLU A 43 13.14 3.97 13.99
CA GLU A 43 13.68 4.74 12.87
C GLU A 43 13.61 6.27 13.10
N PRO A 44 14.72 7.02 12.98
CA PRO A 44 14.76 8.46 13.30
C PRO A 44 13.79 9.29 12.45
N ALA A 45 13.62 8.93 11.18
CA ALA A 45 12.70 9.59 10.25
C ALA A 45 11.25 9.65 10.79
N PHE A 46 10.86 8.63 11.55
CA PHE A 46 9.52 8.47 12.09
C PHE A 46 9.36 8.92 13.55
N ALA A 47 10.38 9.53 14.16
CA ALA A 47 10.38 9.87 15.58
C ALA A 47 9.15 10.71 16.01
N ARG A 48 8.70 11.64 15.17
CA ARG A 48 7.51 12.48 15.42
C ARG A 48 6.21 11.67 15.53
N LEU A 49 6.09 10.56 14.80
CA LEU A 49 4.89 9.73 14.77
C LEU A 49 4.66 9.00 16.10
N ARG A 50 5.72 8.77 16.89
CA ARG A 50 5.61 8.16 18.22
C ARG A 50 4.80 9.00 19.19
N THR A 51 4.81 10.31 19.01
CA THR A 51 4.26 11.29 19.95
C THR A 51 3.03 12.03 19.44
N ASP A 52 2.71 11.89 18.14
CA ASP A 52 1.51 12.45 17.53
C ASP A 52 0.65 11.34 16.89
N PRO A 53 -0.33 10.79 17.64
CA PRO A 53 -1.22 9.75 17.14
C PRO A 53 -2.03 10.17 15.91
N ALA A 54 -2.37 11.46 15.80
CA ALA A 54 -3.13 11.96 14.67
C ALA A 54 -2.25 12.01 13.40
N GLU A 55 -0.97 12.35 13.54
CA GLU A 55 -0.01 12.28 12.44
C GLU A 55 0.30 10.83 12.03
N TYR A 56 0.42 9.92 12.99
CA TYR A 56 0.55 8.48 12.72
C TYR A 56 -0.64 7.97 11.89
N ALA A 57 -1.87 8.24 12.32
CA ALA A 57 -3.08 7.82 11.62
C ALA A 57 -3.17 8.40 10.19
N ARG A 58 -2.87 9.70 10.02
CA ARG A 58 -2.82 10.33 8.68
C ARG A 58 -1.75 9.70 7.79
N THR A 59 -0.59 9.37 8.35
CA THR A 59 0.50 8.72 7.62
C THR A 59 0.03 7.34 7.16
N LEU A 60 -0.50 6.51 8.06
CA LEU A 60 -1.00 5.18 7.74
C LEU A 60 -2.04 5.20 6.61
N VAL A 61 -3.07 6.04 6.73
CA VAL A 61 -4.11 6.18 5.69
C VAL A 61 -3.52 6.60 4.35
N ARG A 62 -2.55 7.52 4.35
CA ARG A 62 -1.88 7.94 3.11
C ARG A 62 -1.12 6.79 2.45
N LEU A 63 -0.35 6.01 3.20
CA LEU A 63 0.44 4.90 2.64
C LEU A 63 -0.46 3.81 2.04
N ILE A 64 -1.54 3.47 2.74
CA ILE A 64 -2.55 2.52 2.23
C ILE A 64 -3.17 3.04 0.93
N GLY A 65 -3.60 4.31 0.92
CA GLY A 65 -4.18 4.93 -0.27
C GLY A 65 -3.22 4.96 -1.46
N ILE A 66 -1.94 5.23 -1.21
CA ILE A 66 -0.91 5.19 -2.25
C ILE A 66 -0.81 3.78 -2.85
N VAL A 67 -0.68 2.75 -2.03
CA VAL A 67 -0.55 1.36 -2.53
C VAL A 67 -1.78 0.95 -3.34
N TRP A 68 -2.98 1.36 -2.93
CA TRP A 68 -4.20 1.03 -3.68
C TRP A 68 -4.31 1.74 -5.04
N VAL A 69 -3.83 2.98 -5.15
CA VAL A 69 -3.85 3.73 -6.41
C VAL A 69 -2.71 3.31 -7.32
N THR A 70 -1.56 3.01 -6.74
CA THR A 70 -0.32 2.76 -7.49
C THR A 70 -0.07 1.28 -7.76
N GLY A 71 -0.68 0.36 -7.00
CA GLY A 71 -0.38 -1.08 -7.12
C GLY A 71 1.05 -1.45 -6.69
N MET A 72 1.79 -0.53 -6.08
CA MET A 72 3.13 -0.78 -5.55
C MET A 72 3.10 -1.81 -4.43
N SER A 73 4.19 -2.57 -4.26
CA SER A 73 4.33 -3.49 -3.12
C SER A 73 4.21 -2.73 -1.79
N ALA A 74 3.47 -3.34 -0.85
CA ALA A 74 3.39 -2.90 0.53
C ALA A 74 4.78 -2.84 1.22
N ASP A 75 5.74 -3.65 0.76
CA ASP A 75 7.11 -3.66 1.30
C ASP A 75 7.84 -2.33 1.07
N ASN A 76 7.58 -1.71 -0.08
CA ASN A 76 8.36 -0.56 -0.53
C ASN A 76 7.82 0.76 0.02
N ILE A 77 6.52 0.83 0.35
CA ILE A 77 5.87 2.11 0.61
C ILE A 77 6.31 2.76 1.93
N VAL A 78 6.67 1.96 2.94
CA VAL A 78 7.21 2.49 4.21
C VAL A 78 8.62 3.06 3.98
N SER A 79 9.43 2.40 3.16
CA SER A 79 10.77 2.88 2.77
C SER A 79 10.71 4.17 1.94
N GLU A 80 9.72 4.30 1.06
CA GLU A 80 9.46 5.53 0.31
C GLU A 80 9.03 6.68 1.24
N GLU A 81 8.19 6.38 2.23
CA GLU A 81 7.81 7.37 3.23
C GLU A 81 9.00 7.80 4.10
N GLN A 82 9.86 6.87 4.50
CA GLN A 82 11.10 7.20 5.21
C GLN A 82 11.96 8.14 4.36
N SER A 83 12.18 7.80 3.09
CA SER A 83 12.92 8.64 2.15
C SER A 83 12.32 10.04 2.03
N ARG A 84 10.98 10.15 1.98
CA ARG A 84 10.24 11.42 1.98
C ARG A 84 10.51 12.26 3.22
N LEU A 85 10.53 11.64 4.38
CA LEU A 85 10.76 12.32 5.66
C LEU A 85 12.20 12.81 5.80
N GLU A 86 13.17 12.03 5.31
CA GLU A 86 14.59 12.37 5.39
C GLU A 86 15.01 13.41 4.35
N ARG A 87 14.55 13.24 3.10
CA ARG A 87 15.01 14.01 1.93
C ARG A 87 14.04 15.12 1.52
N LYS A 88 12.93 15.28 2.24
CA LYS A 88 11.81 16.19 1.90
C LYS A 88 11.15 15.88 0.55
N GLY A 89 11.22 14.64 0.09
CA GLY A 89 10.63 14.18 -1.16
C GLY A 89 10.78 12.67 -1.34
N TYR A 90 9.84 12.06 -2.07
CA TYR A 90 9.94 10.64 -2.43
C TYR A 90 11.16 10.36 -3.31
N SER A 91 11.48 9.07 -3.53
CA SER A 91 12.50 8.72 -4.52
C SER A 91 12.12 9.23 -5.91
N GLU A 92 13.12 9.52 -6.75
CA GLU A 92 12.89 9.96 -8.13
C GLU A 92 12.09 8.91 -8.93
N GLU A 93 12.36 7.64 -8.68
CA GLU A 93 11.66 6.51 -9.28
C GLU A 93 10.18 6.50 -8.88
N PHE A 94 9.89 6.63 -7.59
CA PHE A 94 8.52 6.69 -7.10
C PHE A 94 7.77 7.93 -7.61
N GLN A 95 8.45 9.07 -7.67
CA GLN A 95 7.87 10.31 -8.18
C GLN A 95 7.52 10.18 -9.67
N ALA A 96 8.44 9.64 -10.48
CA ALA A 96 8.19 9.38 -11.90
C ALA A 96 7.01 8.43 -12.10
N TYR A 97 6.93 7.38 -11.29
CA TYR A 97 5.82 6.43 -11.33
C TYR A 97 4.47 7.08 -10.99
N CYS A 98 4.43 7.94 -9.96
CA CYS A 98 3.24 8.71 -9.62
C CYS A 98 2.81 9.65 -10.76
N ASP A 99 3.77 10.28 -11.44
CA ASP A 99 3.49 11.18 -12.55
C ASP A 99 2.91 10.43 -13.76
N GLU A 100 3.39 9.23 -14.06
CA GLU A 100 2.85 8.34 -15.10
C GLU A 100 1.39 7.94 -14.80
N ILE A 101 1.11 7.53 -13.56
CA ILE A 101 -0.26 7.20 -13.14
C ILE A 101 -1.17 8.42 -13.25
N ALA A 102 -0.71 9.58 -12.78
CA ALA A 102 -1.47 10.82 -12.86
C ALA A 102 -1.77 11.22 -14.33
N ALA A 103 -0.83 10.99 -15.24
CA ALA A 103 -1.03 11.20 -16.68
C ALA A 103 -2.08 10.24 -17.26
N SER A 104 -1.99 8.94 -16.90
CA SER A 104 -2.97 7.92 -17.31
C SER A 104 -4.39 8.26 -16.85
N LEU A 105 -4.56 8.64 -15.59
CA LEU A 105 -5.86 9.03 -15.03
C LEU A 105 -6.43 10.31 -15.66
N LYS A 106 -5.58 11.28 -16.04
CA LYS A 106 -6.02 12.46 -16.79
C LYS A 106 -6.44 12.12 -18.21
N GLY A 107 -5.76 11.18 -18.86
CA GLY A 107 -6.07 10.70 -20.21
C GLY A 107 -7.36 9.90 -20.28
N ALA A 108 -7.65 9.09 -19.26
CA ALA A 108 -8.86 8.27 -19.16
C ALA A 108 -10.16 9.08 -18.92
N ASN A 109 -10.04 10.35 -18.54
CA ASN A 109 -11.16 11.27 -18.27
C ASN A 109 -11.42 12.27 -19.42
N ARG A 110 -10.97 11.99 -20.64
CA ARG A 110 -11.26 12.75 -21.87
C ARG A 110 -12.10 11.93 -22.84
#